data_AF-A0A6N8ABA5-F1
#
_entry.id   AF-A0A6N8ABA5-F1
#
_cell.length_a   1.000
_cell.length_b   1.000
_cell.length_c   1.000
_cell.angle_alpha   90.00
_cell.angle_beta   90.00
_cell.angle_gamma   90.00
#
_symmetry.space_group_name_H-M   'P 1'
#
loop_
_entity.id
_entity.type
_entity.pdbx_description
1 polymer ?
#
loop_
_entity_poly.entity_id
_entity_poly.type
_entity_poly.pdbx_seq_one_letter_code
_entity_poly.pdbx_strand_id
1 'polypeptide(L)' 'MTTKIVIGLDGTETGERAIAFAKDMAQRIGSCELLAVYVIEW' A
#
# COMPACT_ATOMS: atom_id res chain seq x y z
N MET A 1 15.62 -11.67 0.16
CA MET A 1 14.17 -11.43 0.25
C MET A 1 13.98 -9.93 0.37
N THR A 2 13.19 -9.31 -0.53
CA THR A 2 12.86 -7.87 -0.44
C THR A 2 11.59 -7.71 0.37
N THR A 3 11.55 -6.75 1.30
CA THR A 3 10.36 -6.44 2.08
C THR A 3 9.28 -5.86 1.16
N LYS A 4 8.03 -6.30 1.32
CA LYS A 4 6.88 -5.78 0.57
C LYS A 4 5.84 -5.23 1.53
N ILE A 5 5.25 -4.08 1.20
CA ILE A 5 4.04 -3.56 1.84
C ILE A 5 2.90 -3.70 0.83
N VAL A 6 1.86 -4.44 1.21
CA VAL A 6 0.65 -4.62 0.39
C VAL A 6 -0.43 -3.67 0.90
N ILE A 7 -1.02 -2.89 0.01
CA ILE A 7 -2.01 -1.85 0.30
C ILE A 7 -3.32 -2.26 -0.38
N GLY A 8 -4.32 -2.64 0.42
CA GLY A 8 -5.66 -2.90 -0.09
C GLY A 8 -6.42 -1.59 -0.33
N LEU A 9 -7.06 -1.47 -1.49
CA LEU A 9 -7.90 -0.35 -1.89
C LEU A 9 -9.32 -0.86 -2.18
N ASP A 10 -10.31 -0.10 -1.74
CA ASP A 10 -11.74 -0.38 -1.88
C ASP A 10 -12.49 0.66 -2.74
N GLY A 11 -11.76 1.63 -3.31
CA GLY A 11 -12.30 2.63 -4.21
C GLY A 11 -12.86 3.86 -3.50
N THR A 12 -12.77 3.89 -2.17
CA THR A 12 -13.15 5.05 -1.37
C THR A 12 -11.98 6.03 -1.22
N GLU A 13 -12.29 7.29 -0.89
CA GLU A 13 -11.29 8.32 -0.58
C GLU A 13 -10.39 7.95 0.61
N THR A 14 -10.82 7.00 1.46
CA THR A 14 -10.02 6.54 2.59
C THR A 14 -8.75 5.80 2.15
N GLY A 15 -8.72 5.28 0.92
CA GLY A 15 -7.55 4.65 0.32
C GLY A 15 -6.33 5.58 0.22
N GLU A 16 -6.54 6.89 0.05
CA GLU A 16 -5.45 7.86 0.01
C GLU A 16 -4.67 7.91 1.33
N ARG A 17 -5.37 7.77 2.47
CA ARG A 17 -4.73 7.71 3.80
C ARG A 17 -3.94 6.40 3.98
N ALA A 18 -4.46 5.29 3.48
CA ALA A 18 -3.75 4.01 3.51
C ALA A 18 -2.45 4.06 2.69
N ILE A 19 -2.50 4.69 1.50
CA ILE A 19 -1.33 4.93 0.66
C ILE A 19 -0.32 5.85 1.35
N ALA A 20 -0.77 6.94 1.96
CA ALA A 20 0.10 7.87 2.68
C ALA A 20 0.83 7.18 3.85
N PHE A 21 0.11 6.38 4.64
CA PHE A 21 0.69 5.61 5.73
C PHE A 21 1.72 4.57 5.23
N ALA A 22 1.40 3.86 4.15
CA ALA A 22 2.32 2.89 3.56
C ALA A 22 3.61 3.55 3.02
N LYS A 23 3.53 4.78 2.48
CA LYS A 23 4.70 5.54 2.05
C LYS A 23 5.57 5.97 3.23
N ASP A 24 4.98 6.41 4.35
CA ASP A 24 5.74 6.71 5.58
C ASP A 24 6.45 5.46 6.12
N MET A 25 5.77 4.31 6.10
CA MET A 25 6.37 3.02 6.46
C MET A 25 7.52 2.64 5.52
N ALA A 26 7.36 2.81 4.20
CA ALA A 26 8.40 2.50 3.23
C ALA A 26 9.68 3.33 3.46
N GLN A 27 9.53 4.62 3.80
CA GLN A 27 10.68 5.48 4.12
C GLN A 27 11.47 4.96 5.33
N ARG A 28 10.78 4.40 6.34
CA ARG A 28 11.41 3.83 7.54
C ARG A 28 12.07 2.48 7.28
N ILE A 29 11.49 1.67 6.39
CA ILE A 29 12.03 0.34 6.01
C ILE A 29 13.24 0.49 5.07
N GLY A 30 13.29 1.54 4.26
CA GLY A 30 14.31 1.71 3.23
C GLY A 30 13.93 0.93 1.97
N SER A 31 14.77 -0.01 1.54
CA SER A 31 14.52 -0.79 0.32
C SER A 31 13.34 -1.75 0.53
N CYS A 32 12.19 -1.38 -0.02
CA CYS A 32 10.99 -2.21 -0.04
C CYS A 32 10.15 -1.93 -1.28
N GLU A 33 9.24 -2.86 -1.58
CA GLU A 33 8.27 -2.73 -2.65
C GLU A 33 6.91 -2.34 -2.09
N LEU A 34 6.23 -1.40 -2.75
CA LEU A 34 4.85 -1.04 -2.45
C LEU A 34 3.94 -1.67 -3.51
N LEU A 35 3.00 -2.51 -3.10
CA LEU A 35 2.02 -3.14 -3.98
C LEU A 35 0.60 -2.68 -3.61
N ALA A 36 -0.01 -1.85 -4.45
CA ALA A 36 -1.41 -1.47 -4.31
C ALA A 36 -2.32 -2.51 -5.00
N VAL A 37 -3.35 -2.97 -4.29
CA VAL A 37 -4.26 -4.02 -4.74
C VAL A 37 -5.69 -3.53 -4.63
N TYR A 38 -6.45 -3.67 -5.71
CA TYR A 38 -7.88 -3.42 -5.75
C TYR A 38 -8.56 -4.71 -6.21
N VAL A 39 -9.50 -5.23 -5.43
CA VAL A 39 -10.21 -6.46 -5.75
C VAL A 39 -11.52 -6.10 -6.45
N ILE A 40 -11.72 -6.67 -7.64
CA ILE A 40 -12.98 -6.59 -8.38
C ILE A 40 -13.66 -7.94 -8.23
N GLU A 41 -14.87 -7.95 -7.66
CA GLU A 41 -15.72 -9.15 -7.59
C GLU A 41 -16.40 -9.36 -8.96
N TRP A 42 -16.38 -10.60 -9.47
CA TRP A 42 -17.01 -10.98 -10.74
C TRP A 42 -18.27 -11.83 -10.52
#